data_AF-A0A958U3V2-F1
#
_entry.id   AF-A0A958U3V2-F1
#
_cell.length_a   1.000
_cell.length_b   1.000
_cell.length_c   1.000
_cell.angle_alpha   90.00
_cell.angle_beta   90.00
_cell.angle_gamma   90.00
#
_symmetry.space_group_name_H-M   'P 1'
#
loop_
_entity.id
_entity.type
_entity.pdbx_description
1 polymer ?
#
loop_
_entity_poly.entity_id
_entity_poly.type
_entity_poly.pdbx_seq_one_letter_code
_entity_poly.pdbx_strand_id
1 'polypeptide(L)'
;MAKYKSLFKVRGTLDDVNFYKSEDGFRLRTKGGVSGERIRNDAAFERTRENNNEFGSSAKSGKLLRRAILDMVSNAKDSKLVSRLTQVMTRVKNEDLVSPRGQRTVSIGIQTTEGKAYLIGFNFNRKAPLEEVLQKDYQLNTSTGEVTIDNFIPAQKLLSPEGATHVEFTAGFLNLDFSTGVKDLQVSDSVNLPINNTPTTVTLTPTAVPTGSGEAFYFLKVAFYQQINSLLYPLKNGEFNALQILEIG
;
A
#
# COMPACT_ATOMS: atom_id res chain seq x y z
N MET A 1 42.91 -14.41 8.87
CA MET A 1 41.61 -15.03 8.51
C MET A 1 41.80 -15.91 7.29
N ALA A 2 41.16 -17.08 7.25
CA ALA A 2 41.19 -17.96 6.09
C ALA A 2 40.46 -17.32 4.89
N LYS A 3 41.04 -17.40 3.70
CA LYS A 3 40.49 -16.85 2.45
C LYS A 3 40.06 -18.01 1.54
N TYR A 4 38.87 -17.93 0.96
CA TYR A 4 38.40 -18.92 -0.01
C TYR A 4 38.98 -18.59 -1.39
N LYS A 5 39.79 -19.51 -1.94
CA LYS A 5 40.34 -19.43 -3.29
C LYS A 5 39.82 -20.62 -4.10
N SER A 6 39.03 -20.35 -5.14
CA SER A 6 38.44 -21.36 -6.02
C SER A 6 38.53 -20.91 -7.47
N LEU A 7 38.62 -21.87 -8.38
CA LEU A 7 38.52 -21.65 -9.83
C LEU A 7 37.13 -21.12 -10.22
N PHE A 8 36.10 -21.47 -9.43
CA PHE A 8 34.71 -21.08 -9.66
C PHE A 8 34.27 -20.00 -8.69
N LYS A 9 33.63 -18.95 -9.22
CA LYS A 9 33.03 -17.86 -8.43
C LYS A 9 31.61 -18.25 -8.00
N VAL A 10 31.50 -18.92 -6.86
CA VAL A 10 30.21 -19.33 -6.28
C VAL A 10 29.63 -18.21 -5.41
N ARG A 11 28.34 -17.93 -5.55
CA ARG A 11 27.57 -17.06 -4.65
C ARG A 11 26.29 -17.79 -4.25
N GLY A 12 25.96 -17.75 -2.96
CA GLY A 12 24.76 -18.41 -2.42
C GLY A 12 25.09 -19.45 -1.35
N THR A 13 24.10 -20.28 -1.00
CA THR A 13 24.26 -21.32 0.03
C THR A 13 24.36 -22.68 -0.64
N LEU A 14 25.39 -23.46 -0.29
CA LEU A 14 25.50 -24.86 -0.63
C LEU A 14 25.58 -25.63 0.69
N ASP A 15 24.53 -26.40 0.98
CA ASP A 15 24.39 -27.13 2.23
C ASP A 15 24.56 -26.20 3.46
N ASP A 16 25.45 -26.54 4.39
CA ASP A 16 25.74 -25.72 5.58
C ASP A 16 26.75 -24.60 5.33
N VAL A 17 27.17 -24.33 4.09
CA VAL A 17 28.17 -23.31 3.78
C VAL A 17 27.57 -22.20 2.91
N ASN A 18 27.68 -20.95 3.37
CA ASN A 18 27.25 -19.77 2.64
C ASN A 18 28.46 -19.04 2.03
N PHE A 19 28.46 -18.90 0.71
CA PHE A 19 29.46 -18.24 -0.12
C PHE A 19 29.02 -16.81 -0.43
N TYR A 20 29.80 -15.83 -0.01
CA TYR A 20 29.52 -14.41 -0.21
C TYR A 20 30.77 -13.61 -0.59
N LYS A 21 30.56 -12.42 -1.18
CA LYS A 21 31.65 -11.50 -1.54
C LYS A 21 31.71 -10.37 -0.51
N SER A 22 32.89 -10.18 0.08
CA SER A 22 33.24 -9.02 0.93
C SER A 22 34.18 -8.08 0.17
N GLU A 23 34.51 -6.92 0.76
CA GLU A 23 35.52 -6.00 0.22
C GLU A 23 36.89 -6.69 0.03
N ASP A 24 37.26 -7.60 0.93
CA ASP A 24 38.52 -8.37 0.87
C ASP A 24 38.47 -9.62 -0.04
N GLY A 25 37.40 -9.78 -0.82
CA GLY A 25 37.22 -10.92 -1.73
C GLY A 25 36.18 -11.96 -1.26
N PHE A 26 36.26 -13.16 -1.84
CA PHE A 26 35.30 -14.24 -1.58
C PHE A 26 35.53 -14.89 -0.22
N ARG A 27 34.46 -15.05 0.55
CA ARG A 27 34.46 -15.64 1.88
C ARG A 27 33.41 -16.74 1.96
N LEU A 28 33.66 -17.69 2.86
CA LEU A 28 32.73 -18.73 3.25
C LEU A 28 32.47 -18.65 4.75
N ARG A 29 31.23 -18.91 5.15
CA ARG A 29 30.85 -19.09 6.55
C ARG A 29 29.94 -20.32 6.64
N THR A 30 30.07 -21.10 7.70
CA THR A 30 29.03 -22.05 8.05
C THR A 30 27.73 -21.28 8.30
N LYS A 31 26.59 -21.88 7.99
CA LYS A 31 25.27 -21.33 8.26
C LYS A 31 25.14 -21.12 9.77
N GLY A 32 25.36 -19.88 10.19
CA GLY A 32 25.16 -19.47 11.57
C GLY A 32 23.67 -19.26 11.87
N GLY A 33 23.31 -19.36 13.15
CA GLY A 33 21.94 -19.17 13.63
C GLY A 33 21.27 -20.47 14.05
N VAL A 34 20.07 -20.35 14.58
CA VAL A 34 19.29 -21.47 15.10
C VAL A 34 18.56 -22.17 13.94
N SER A 35 18.55 -23.51 13.93
CA SER A 35 17.87 -24.26 12.88
C SER A 35 16.36 -23.97 12.87
N GLY A 36 15.74 -23.98 11.68
CA GLY A 36 14.29 -23.76 11.55
C GLY A 36 13.47 -24.81 12.31
N GLU A 37 13.96 -26.04 12.40
CA GLU A 37 13.36 -27.12 13.19
C GLU A 37 13.41 -26.82 14.69
N ARG A 38 14.54 -26.29 15.18
CA ARG A 38 14.64 -25.84 16.57
C ARG A 38 13.70 -24.67 16.84
N ILE A 39 13.60 -23.67 15.96
CA ILE A 39 12.60 -22.59 16.11
C ILE A 39 11.18 -23.13 16.17
N ARG A 40 10.87 -24.19 15.40
CA ARG A 40 9.54 -24.80 15.34
C ARG A 40 9.18 -25.57 16.61
N ASN A 41 10.12 -26.31 17.18
CA ASN A 41 9.84 -27.33 18.20
C ASN A 41 10.30 -26.95 19.62
N ASP A 42 11.36 -26.15 19.75
CA ASP A 42 11.96 -25.82 21.06
C ASP A 42 11.11 -24.78 21.80
N ALA A 43 10.84 -25.04 23.09
CA ALA A 43 10.04 -24.18 23.96
C ALA A 43 10.63 -22.77 24.08
N ALA A 44 11.96 -22.62 24.00
CA ALA A 44 12.63 -21.33 24.07
C ALA A 44 12.21 -20.37 22.92
N PHE A 45 11.68 -20.90 21.82
CA PHE A 45 11.27 -20.12 20.64
C PHE A 45 9.76 -19.90 20.54
N GLU A 46 8.98 -20.23 21.58
CA GLU A 46 7.52 -20.00 21.59
C GLU A 46 7.16 -18.55 21.23
N ARG A 47 7.75 -17.58 21.91
CA ARG A 47 7.54 -16.14 21.64
C ARG A 47 7.95 -15.73 20.22
N THR A 48 8.97 -16.37 19.66
CA THR A 48 9.40 -16.14 18.28
C THR A 48 8.35 -16.65 17.30
N ARG A 49 7.75 -17.82 17.57
CA ARG A 49 6.67 -18.38 16.73
C ARG A 49 5.41 -17.53 16.79
N GLU A 50 5.01 -17.08 17.97
CA GLU A 50 3.88 -16.16 18.16
C GLU A 50 4.06 -14.88 17.32
N ASN A 51 5.22 -14.22 17.44
CA ASN A 51 5.52 -13.00 16.68
C ASN A 51 5.53 -13.26 15.17
N ASN A 52 6.10 -14.40 14.74
CA ASN A 52 6.12 -14.78 13.33
C ASN A 52 4.71 -15.02 12.77
N ASN A 53 3.81 -15.62 13.56
CA ASN A 53 2.43 -15.85 13.15
C ASN A 53 1.67 -14.52 12.98
N GLU A 54 1.75 -13.63 13.97
CA GLU A 54 1.13 -12.30 13.90
C GLU A 54 1.69 -11.46 12.73
N PHE A 55 3.00 -11.54 12.47
CA PHE A 55 3.63 -10.87 11.34
C PHE A 55 3.13 -11.44 10.00
N GLY A 56 3.04 -12.77 9.88
CA GLY A 56 2.49 -13.43 8.69
C GLY A 56 1.03 -13.03 8.42
N SER A 57 0.22 -12.97 9.47
CA SER A 57 -1.17 -12.47 9.40
C SER A 57 -1.25 -11.02 8.94
N SER A 58 -0.39 -10.14 9.48
CA SER A 58 -0.30 -8.73 9.08
C SER A 58 0.08 -8.58 7.59
N ALA A 59 1.08 -9.34 7.14
CA ALA A 59 1.53 -9.33 5.75
C ALA A 59 0.48 -9.87 4.78
N LYS A 60 -0.27 -10.91 5.18
CA LYS A 60 -1.40 -11.45 4.41
C LYS A 60 -2.51 -10.40 4.26
N SER A 61 -2.85 -9.69 5.34
CA SER A 61 -3.85 -8.62 5.34
C SER A 61 -3.44 -7.46 4.42
N GLY A 62 -2.18 -7.03 4.49
CA GLY A 62 -1.63 -6.04 3.54
C GLY A 62 -1.61 -6.53 2.09
N LYS A 63 -1.50 -7.84 1.84
CA LYS A 63 -1.67 -8.41 0.49
C LYS A 63 -3.13 -8.38 0.05
N LEU A 64 -4.08 -8.71 0.94
CA LEU A 64 -5.52 -8.67 0.64
C LEU A 64 -5.95 -7.27 0.20
N LEU A 65 -5.62 -6.24 0.99
CA LEU A 65 -5.94 -4.86 0.64
C LEU A 65 -5.37 -4.46 -0.73
N ARG A 66 -4.07 -4.70 -0.99
CA ARG A 66 -3.46 -4.36 -2.28
C ARG A 66 -4.05 -5.12 -3.47
N ARG A 67 -4.46 -6.37 -3.28
CA ARG A 67 -5.16 -7.14 -4.32
C ARG A 67 -6.58 -6.62 -4.52
N ALA A 68 -7.19 -6.08 -3.47
CA ALA A 68 -8.55 -5.58 -3.54
C ALA A 68 -8.66 -4.36 -4.45
N ILE A 69 -7.65 -3.49 -4.43
CA ILE A 69 -7.56 -2.24 -5.18
C ILE A 69 -6.54 -2.28 -6.32
N LEU A 70 -6.29 -3.45 -6.91
CA LEU A 70 -5.21 -3.65 -7.88
C LEU A 70 -5.24 -2.62 -9.02
N ASP A 71 -6.44 -2.35 -9.54
CA ASP A 71 -6.67 -1.45 -10.68
C ASP A 71 -6.31 0.01 -10.34
N MET A 72 -6.53 0.42 -9.08
CA MET A 72 -6.17 1.75 -8.62
C MET A 72 -4.68 1.89 -8.31
N VAL A 73 -4.08 0.90 -7.63
CA VAL A 73 -2.71 0.98 -7.08
C VAL A 73 -1.62 0.65 -8.11
N SER A 74 -1.97 0.03 -9.24
CA SER A 74 -1.03 -0.48 -10.25
C SER A 74 0.01 0.57 -10.69
N ASN A 75 -0.44 1.81 -10.90
CA ASN A 75 0.34 2.97 -11.33
C ASN A 75 0.39 4.10 -10.27
N ALA A 76 0.20 3.79 -8.99
CA ALA A 76 0.24 4.76 -7.88
C ALA A 76 0.88 4.12 -6.64
N LYS A 77 2.09 3.55 -6.80
CA LYS A 77 2.79 2.84 -5.74
C LYS A 77 4.29 3.09 -5.73
N ASP A 78 4.89 3.06 -4.54
CA ASP A 78 6.35 3.06 -4.38
C ASP A 78 6.92 1.66 -4.15
N SER A 79 8.25 1.52 -4.33
CA SER A 79 8.95 0.23 -4.20
C SER A 79 8.92 -0.36 -2.79
N LYS A 80 8.65 0.45 -1.76
CA LYS A 80 8.53 0.04 -0.35
C LYS A 80 7.08 -0.09 0.12
N LEU A 81 6.09 -0.02 -0.77
CA LEU A 81 4.68 -0.14 -0.42
C LEU A 81 4.41 -1.39 0.46
N VAL A 82 4.95 -2.55 0.09
CA VAL A 82 4.67 -3.81 0.79
C VAL A 82 5.15 -3.76 2.25
N SER A 83 6.37 -3.27 2.51
CA SER A 83 6.91 -3.20 3.86
C SER A 83 6.22 -2.13 4.70
N ARG A 84 5.95 -0.95 4.13
CA ARG A 84 5.17 0.13 4.77
C ARG A 84 3.80 -0.35 5.17
N LEU A 85 3.07 -0.96 4.23
CA LEU A 85 1.72 -1.43 4.51
C LEU A 85 1.73 -2.56 5.55
N THR A 86 2.71 -3.47 5.50
CA THR A 86 2.85 -4.51 6.54
C THR A 86 3.08 -3.88 7.91
N GLN A 87 3.90 -2.84 8.01
CA GLN A 87 4.14 -2.13 9.27
C GLN A 87 2.86 -1.51 9.83
N VAL A 88 2.06 -0.87 8.98
CA VAL A 88 0.77 -0.30 9.39
C VAL A 88 -0.21 -1.41 9.80
N MET A 89 -0.32 -2.48 9.01
CA MET A 89 -1.14 -3.65 9.35
C MET A 89 -0.73 -4.28 10.69
N THR A 90 0.57 -4.29 11.02
CA THR A 90 1.04 -4.74 12.34
C THR A 90 0.59 -3.82 13.47
N ARG A 91 0.48 -2.50 13.24
CA ARG A 91 -0.09 -1.56 14.22
C ARG A 91 -1.57 -1.82 14.40
N VAL A 92 -2.33 -1.94 13.31
CA VAL A 92 -3.77 -2.28 13.35
C VAL A 92 -4.00 -3.59 14.13
N LYS A 93 -3.21 -4.63 13.82
CA LYS A 93 -3.28 -5.91 14.54
C LYS A 93 -2.99 -5.78 16.04
N ASN A 94 -2.17 -4.81 16.47
CA ASN A 94 -1.93 -4.63 17.90
C ASN A 94 -3.16 -4.12 18.66
N GLU A 95 -4.12 -3.49 17.97
CA GLU A 95 -5.41 -3.06 18.51
C GLU A 95 -6.43 -4.21 18.60
N ASP A 96 -6.03 -5.44 18.25
CA ASP A 96 -6.80 -6.63 18.63
C ASP A 96 -6.60 -6.91 20.12
N LEU A 97 -7.57 -6.44 20.91
CA LEU A 97 -7.61 -6.58 22.37
C LEU A 97 -8.31 -7.87 22.84
N VAL A 98 -8.82 -8.69 21.91
CA VAL A 98 -9.62 -9.88 22.22
C VAL A 98 -8.77 -11.14 22.10
N SER A 99 -7.96 -11.25 21.06
CA SER A 99 -7.20 -12.46 20.77
C SER A 99 -6.00 -12.64 21.71
N PRO A 100 -5.68 -13.89 22.09
CA PRO A 100 -4.45 -14.15 22.84
C PRO A 100 -3.21 -13.82 22.02
N ARG A 101 -2.08 -13.66 22.71
CA ARG A 101 -0.77 -13.41 22.09
C ARG A 101 -0.45 -14.47 21.04
N GLY A 102 0.12 -14.05 19.91
CA GLY A 102 0.43 -14.94 18.79
C GLY A 102 -0.74 -15.20 17.86
N GLN A 103 -1.97 -14.79 18.23
CA GLN A 103 -3.19 -15.02 17.45
C GLN A 103 -3.91 -13.72 17.08
N ARG A 104 -3.38 -12.56 17.46
CA ARG A 104 -3.95 -11.26 17.10
C ARG A 104 -4.03 -11.06 15.59
N THR A 105 -5.13 -10.46 15.14
CA THR A 105 -5.44 -10.30 13.72
C THR A 105 -5.81 -8.87 13.34
N VAL A 106 -5.59 -8.53 12.07
CA VAL A 106 -6.03 -7.24 11.52
C VAL A 106 -7.55 -7.17 11.45
N SER A 107 -8.24 -8.29 11.18
CA SER A 107 -9.70 -8.34 11.07
C SER A 107 -10.45 -7.93 12.34
N ILE A 108 -9.85 -8.17 13.52
CA ILE A 108 -10.41 -7.72 14.79
C ILE A 108 -9.90 -6.32 15.10
N GLY A 109 -8.60 -6.07 14.97
CA GLY A 109 -8.01 -4.78 15.29
C GLY A 109 -8.61 -3.62 14.47
N ILE A 110 -8.97 -3.84 13.21
CA ILE A 110 -9.57 -2.82 12.34
C ILE A 110 -10.98 -2.37 12.78
N GLN A 111 -11.66 -3.15 13.62
CA GLN A 111 -12.99 -2.78 14.14
C GLN A 111 -12.89 -1.68 15.21
N THR A 112 -11.70 -1.46 15.78
CA THR A 112 -11.45 -0.40 16.76
C THR A 112 -11.20 0.94 16.06
N THR A 113 -11.55 2.05 16.74
CA THR A 113 -11.31 3.41 16.22
C THR A 113 -9.82 3.67 15.98
N GLU A 114 -8.97 3.22 16.88
CA GLU A 114 -7.52 3.33 16.80
C GLU A 114 -6.95 2.51 15.64
N GLY A 115 -7.48 1.31 15.43
CA GLY A 115 -7.15 0.44 14.30
C GLY A 115 -7.42 1.13 12.95
N LYS A 116 -8.59 1.75 12.80
CA LYS A 116 -8.95 2.53 11.60
C LYS A 116 -8.02 3.72 11.42
N ALA A 117 -7.74 4.46 12.50
CA ALA A 117 -6.89 5.66 12.47
C ALA A 117 -5.48 5.42 11.94
N TYR A 118 -4.89 4.22 12.12
CA TYR A 118 -3.56 3.92 11.55
C TYR A 118 -3.54 3.81 10.03
N LEU A 119 -4.67 3.47 9.39
CA LEU A 119 -4.77 3.31 7.93
C LEU A 119 -5.33 4.55 7.23
N ILE A 120 -6.16 5.34 7.92
CA ILE A 120 -6.63 6.62 7.40
C ILE A 120 -5.41 7.51 7.08
N GLY A 121 -5.43 8.12 5.90
CA GLY A 121 -4.32 8.92 5.38
C GLY A 121 -3.14 8.11 4.83
N PHE A 122 -3.21 6.77 4.79
CA PHE A 122 -2.13 5.96 4.23
C PHE A 122 -1.93 6.22 2.74
N ASN A 123 -0.75 6.76 2.40
CA ASN A 123 -0.33 7.00 1.03
C ASN A 123 0.34 5.76 0.42
N PHE A 124 -0.19 5.25 -0.69
CA PHE A 124 0.36 4.09 -1.40
C PHE A 124 1.65 4.42 -2.18
N ASN A 125 1.82 5.68 -2.54
CA ASN A 125 3.05 6.21 -3.10
C ASN A 125 3.64 7.27 -2.18
N ARG A 126 4.70 6.93 -1.44
CA ARG A 126 5.36 7.89 -0.55
C ARG A 126 6.11 9.03 -1.24
N LYS A 127 6.31 8.96 -2.56
CA LYS A 127 6.92 10.04 -3.36
C LYS A 127 5.90 11.08 -3.80
N ALA A 128 4.61 10.76 -3.68
CA ALA A 128 3.51 11.63 -4.06
C ALA A 128 2.38 11.50 -3.02
N PRO A 129 2.60 12.00 -1.78
CA PRO A 129 1.52 12.09 -0.80
C PRO A 129 0.36 12.91 -1.37
N LEU A 130 -0.88 12.48 -1.14
CA LEU A 130 -2.05 13.16 -1.70
C LEU A 130 -2.13 14.62 -1.26
N GLU A 131 -1.83 14.92 0.00
CA GLU A 131 -1.83 16.29 0.55
C GLU A 131 -0.80 17.21 -0.12
N GLU A 132 0.32 16.67 -0.60
CA GLU A 132 1.33 17.45 -1.33
C GLU A 132 0.92 17.65 -2.79
N VAL A 133 0.32 16.61 -3.38
CA VAL A 133 -0.08 16.56 -4.80
C VAL A 133 -1.33 17.39 -5.06
N LEU A 134 -2.33 17.30 -4.18
CA LEU A 134 -3.61 18.01 -4.24
C LEU A 134 -3.70 18.98 -3.06
N GLN A 135 -3.37 20.25 -3.31
CA GLN A 135 -3.34 21.31 -2.30
C GLN A 135 -4.71 21.99 -2.12
N LYS A 136 -5.76 21.17 -2.07
CA LYS A 136 -7.15 21.60 -2.04
C LYS A 136 -7.98 20.61 -1.23
N ASP A 137 -8.88 21.15 -0.40
CA ASP A 137 -9.81 20.34 0.38
C ASP A 137 -10.82 19.62 -0.50
N TYR A 138 -11.20 18.43 -0.08
CA TYR A 138 -12.22 17.59 -0.69
C TYR A 138 -13.31 17.26 0.33
N GLN A 139 -14.50 16.93 -0.16
CA GLN A 139 -15.62 16.46 0.64
C GLN A 139 -15.88 15.00 0.28
N LEU A 140 -16.04 14.15 1.29
CA LEU A 140 -16.39 12.74 1.12
C LEU A 140 -17.79 12.50 1.68
N ASN A 141 -18.70 11.99 0.85
CA ASN A 141 -19.97 11.43 1.30
C ASN A 141 -19.78 9.94 1.60
N THR A 142 -19.72 9.57 2.88
CA THR A 142 -19.51 8.17 3.30
C THR A 142 -20.68 7.24 2.92
N SER A 143 -21.88 7.77 2.68
CA SER A 143 -23.03 6.93 2.29
C SER A 143 -22.93 6.44 0.85
N THR A 144 -22.38 7.26 -0.05
CA THR A 144 -22.27 6.94 -1.48
C THR A 144 -20.82 6.68 -1.94
N GLY A 145 -19.84 7.08 -1.13
CA GLY A 145 -18.43 7.14 -1.50
C GLY A 145 -18.08 8.28 -2.46
N GLU A 146 -19.00 9.22 -2.68
CA GLU A 146 -18.77 10.37 -3.57
C GLU A 146 -17.71 11.31 -3.00
N VAL A 147 -16.76 11.70 -3.85
CA VAL A 147 -15.73 12.69 -3.52
C VAL A 147 -15.91 13.93 -4.39
N THR A 148 -16.04 15.09 -3.75
CA THR A 148 -16.22 16.37 -4.42
C THR A 148 -15.09 17.34 -4.08
N ILE A 149 -14.56 18.02 -5.10
CA ILE A 149 -13.53 19.06 -4.99
C ILE A 149 -14.06 20.33 -5.64
N ASP A 150 -14.55 21.26 -4.81
CA ASP A 150 -15.22 22.47 -5.27
C ASP A 150 -14.25 23.57 -5.67
N ASN A 151 -14.55 24.28 -6.76
CA ASN A 151 -13.77 25.43 -7.22
C ASN A 151 -12.26 25.11 -7.28
N PHE A 152 -11.94 23.99 -7.94
CA PHE A 152 -10.60 23.48 -8.11
C PHE A 152 -9.94 24.14 -9.31
N ILE A 153 -8.77 24.74 -9.09
CA ILE A 153 -7.97 25.39 -10.13
C ILE A 153 -6.69 24.56 -10.33
N PRO A 154 -6.63 23.67 -11.35
CA PRO A 154 -5.56 22.69 -11.50
C PRO A 154 -4.14 23.29 -11.48
N ALA A 155 -3.89 24.38 -12.20
CA ALA A 155 -2.57 25.00 -12.30
C ALA A 155 -2.06 25.62 -10.99
N GLN A 156 -2.95 25.86 -10.02
CA GLN A 156 -2.61 26.47 -8.73
C GLN A 156 -2.65 25.48 -7.57
N LYS A 157 -3.46 24.43 -7.70
CA LYS A 157 -3.80 23.49 -6.62
C LYS A 157 -3.21 22.10 -6.82
N LEU A 158 -2.42 21.90 -7.88
CA LEU A 158 -1.66 20.67 -8.09
C LEU A 158 -0.16 20.92 -8.08
N LEU A 159 0.56 20.04 -7.38
CA LEU A 159 1.98 19.86 -7.59
C LEU A 159 2.19 18.90 -8.77
N SER A 160 2.09 19.43 -9.99
CA SER A 160 2.23 18.63 -11.21
C SER A 160 3.69 18.39 -11.59
N PRO A 161 4.07 17.18 -12.05
CA PRO A 161 5.41 16.92 -12.56
C PRO A 161 5.66 17.63 -13.90
N GLU A 162 6.94 17.86 -14.20
CA GLU A 162 7.36 18.44 -15.48
C GLU A 162 6.85 17.60 -16.67
N GLY A 163 6.21 18.27 -17.64
CA GLY A 163 5.63 17.66 -18.83
C GLY A 163 4.17 17.22 -18.67
N ALA A 164 3.58 17.29 -17.47
CA ALA A 164 2.16 17.01 -17.28
C ALA A 164 1.31 18.10 -17.95
N THR A 165 0.34 17.69 -18.76
CA THR A 165 -0.64 18.61 -19.34
C THR A 165 -2.04 18.35 -18.82
N HIS A 166 -2.31 17.14 -18.32
CA HIS A 166 -3.61 16.74 -17.78
C HIS A 166 -3.45 16.02 -16.44
N VAL A 167 -4.51 16.12 -15.64
CA VAL A 167 -4.69 15.38 -14.40
C VAL A 167 -5.95 14.51 -14.54
N GLU A 168 -5.93 13.32 -13.97
CA GLU A 168 -7.06 12.42 -13.86
C GLU A 168 -7.34 12.15 -12.38
N PHE A 169 -8.60 12.25 -12.01
CA PHE A 169 -9.09 11.87 -10.69
C PHE A 169 -9.98 10.64 -10.78
N THR A 170 -9.84 9.76 -9.78
CA THR A 170 -10.70 8.59 -9.62
C THR A 170 -10.95 8.34 -8.14
N ALA A 171 -12.21 8.17 -7.75
CA ALA A 171 -12.57 7.74 -6.40
C ALA A 171 -12.82 6.23 -6.37
N GLY A 172 -12.51 5.60 -5.25
CA GLY A 172 -12.79 4.19 -5.01
C GLY A 172 -13.54 3.99 -3.69
N PHE A 173 -14.56 3.15 -3.71
CA PHE A 173 -15.30 2.72 -2.53
C PHE A 173 -15.20 1.19 -2.45
N LEU A 174 -14.60 0.68 -1.40
CA LEU A 174 -14.34 -0.75 -1.20
C LEU A 174 -15.04 -1.24 0.06
N ASN A 175 -15.73 -2.37 -0.02
CA ASN A 175 -15.96 -3.22 1.15
C ASN A 175 -14.90 -4.34 1.15
N LEU A 176 -14.19 -4.51 2.27
CA LEU A 176 -13.18 -5.56 2.42
C LEU A 176 -13.29 -6.26 3.76
N ASP A 177 -13.53 -7.56 3.72
CA ASP A 177 -13.47 -8.43 4.89
C ASP A 177 -12.07 -9.09 4.98
N PHE A 178 -11.30 -8.71 5.99
CA PHE A 178 -9.96 -9.27 6.21
C PHE A 178 -9.96 -10.73 6.70
N SER A 179 -11.08 -11.21 7.25
CA SER A 179 -11.21 -12.58 7.76
C SER A 179 -11.48 -13.57 6.62
N THR A 180 -12.45 -13.25 5.74
CA THR A 180 -12.85 -14.10 4.62
C THR A 180 -12.07 -13.79 3.34
N GLY A 181 -11.57 -12.56 3.19
CA GLY A 181 -10.95 -12.05 1.97
C GLY A 181 -11.95 -11.67 0.88
N VAL A 182 -13.26 -11.68 1.18
CA VAL A 182 -14.30 -11.19 0.28
C VAL A 182 -14.14 -9.68 0.12
N LYS A 183 -14.31 -9.22 -1.13
CA LYS A 183 -14.20 -7.81 -1.48
C LYS A 183 -15.27 -7.41 -2.47
N ASP A 184 -15.65 -6.15 -2.41
CA ASP A 184 -16.43 -5.48 -3.44
C ASP A 184 -15.86 -4.07 -3.62
N LEU A 185 -15.35 -3.75 -4.81
CA LEU A 185 -14.76 -2.44 -5.13
C LEU A 185 -15.59 -1.80 -6.22
N GLN A 186 -16.13 -0.63 -5.91
CA GLN A 186 -16.83 0.25 -6.84
C GLN A 186 -15.95 1.48 -7.09
N VAL A 187 -15.75 1.82 -8.36
CA VAL A 187 -14.83 2.88 -8.78
C VAL A 187 -15.65 3.93 -9.53
N SER A 188 -15.35 5.21 -9.34
CA SER A 188 -16.01 6.26 -10.11
C SER A 188 -15.55 6.25 -11.56
N ASP A 189 -16.30 6.92 -12.43
CA ASP A 189 -15.76 7.36 -13.70
C ASP A 189 -14.54 8.27 -13.48
N SER A 190 -13.60 8.23 -14.42
CA SER A 190 -12.42 9.10 -14.41
C SER A 190 -12.79 10.51 -14.83
N VAL A 191 -12.43 11.51 -14.03
CA VAL A 191 -12.53 12.92 -14.42
C VAL A 191 -11.15 13.41 -14.86
N ASN A 192 -11.01 13.68 -16.16
CA ASN A 192 -9.78 14.19 -16.75
C ASN A 192 -9.89 15.69 -17.00
N LEU A 193 -8.91 16.47 -16.52
CA LEU A 193 -8.88 17.91 -16.66
C LEU A 193 -7.52 18.39 -17.21
N PRO A 194 -7.51 19.38 -18.11
CA PRO A 194 -6.28 20.08 -18.45
C PRO A 194 -5.75 20.84 -17.23
N ILE A 195 -4.42 20.87 -17.08
CA ILE A 195 -3.77 21.63 -16.01
C ILE A 195 -3.70 23.11 -16.44
N ASN A 196 -4.73 23.87 -16.07
CA ASN A 196 -4.87 25.28 -16.43
C ASN A 196 -5.44 26.10 -15.25
N ASN A 197 -5.66 27.40 -15.48
CA ASN A 197 -6.20 28.32 -14.47
C ASN A 197 -7.74 28.38 -14.46
N THR A 198 -8.43 27.43 -15.10
CA THR A 198 -9.90 27.43 -15.16
C THR A 198 -10.47 26.74 -13.92
N PRO A 199 -11.26 27.45 -13.09
CA PRO A 199 -11.93 26.82 -11.96
C PRO A 199 -12.95 25.79 -12.45
N THR A 200 -12.87 24.59 -11.90
CA THR A 200 -13.73 23.46 -12.24
C THR A 200 -14.14 22.74 -10.95
N THR A 201 -15.35 22.22 -10.87
CA THR A 201 -15.73 21.31 -9.78
C THR A 201 -15.51 19.87 -10.25
N VAL A 202 -14.81 19.08 -9.44
CA VAL A 202 -14.61 17.64 -9.69
C VAL A 202 -15.57 16.88 -8.79
N THR A 203 -16.40 16.02 -9.38
CA THR A 203 -17.30 15.13 -8.65
C THR A 203 -17.04 13.71 -9.11
N LEU A 204 -16.72 12.83 -8.16
CA LEU A 204 -16.34 11.44 -8.39
C LEU A 204 -17.30 10.54 -7.63
N THR A 205 -18.29 10.00 -8.33
CA THR A 205 -19.31 9.14 -7.73
C THR A 205 -19.03 7.69 -8.12
N PRO A 206 -18.72 6.80 -7.15
CA PRO A 206 -18.63 5.37 -7.41
C PRO A 206 -19.92 4.82 -8.04
N THR A 207 -19.79 3.82 -8.92
CA THR A 207 -20.91 3.23 -9.67
C THR A 207 -22.04 2.66 -8.82
N ALA A 208 -21.72 2.21 -7.61
CA ALA A 208 -22.67 1.70 -6.63
C ALA A 208 -22.06 1.78 -5.22
N VAL A 209 -22.89 1.54 -4.21
CA VAL A 209 -22.43 1.28 -2.83
C VAL A 209 -21.96 -0.18 -2.77
N PRO A 210 -20.71 -0.45 -2.37
CA PRO A 210 -20.21 -1.81 -2.21
C PRO A 210 -20.99 -2.61 -1.17
N THR A 211 -21.14 -3.91 -1.42
CA THR A 211 -21.84 -4.84 -0.56
C THR A 211 -20.86 -5.76 0.18
N GLY A 212 -21.19 -6.13 1.41
CA GLY A 212 -20.40 -7.08 2.19
C GLY A 212 -20.46 -6.82 3.69
N SER A 213 -19.89 -7.75 4.46
CA SER A 213 -19.77 -7.66 5.92
C SER A 213 -18.41 -7.11 6.39
N GLY A 214 -17.57 -6.66 5.46
CA GLY A 214 -16.27 -6.09 5.77
C GLY A 214 -16.33 -4.61 6.11
N GLU A 215 -15.15 -4.01 6.27
CA GLU A 215 -15.01 -2.57 6.51
C GLU A 215 -15.07 -1.80 5.20
N ALA A 216 -15.66 -0.61 5.26
CA ALA A 216 -15.72 0.34 4.15
C ALA A 216 -14.42 1.14 4.05
N PHE A 217 -13.79 1.17 2.88
CA PHE A 217 -12.62 2.00 2.60
C PHE A 217 -12.92 2.97 1.46
N TYR A 218 -12.52 4.22 1.64
CA TYR A 218 -12.68 5.27 0.64
C TYR A 218 -11.30 5.69 0.14
N PHE A 219 -11.14 5.82 -1.17
CA PHE A 219 -9.86 6.13 -1.81
C PHE A 219 -10.01 7.30 -2.77
N LEU A 220 -8.97 8.13 -2.85
CA LEU A 220 -8.80 9.08 -3.94
C LEU A 220 -7.47 8.83 -4.65
N LYS A 221 -7.55 8.74 -5.97
CA LYS A 221 -6.41 8.62 -6.87
C LYS A 221 -6.27 9.90 -7.68
N VAL A 222 -5.03 10.38 -7.80
CA VAL A 222 -4.64 11.48 -8.68
C VAL A 222 -3.52 10.99 -9.59
N ALA A 223 -3.73 11.02 -10.90
CA ALA A 223 -2.77 10.57 -11.88
C ALA A 223 -2.48 11.65 -12.94
N PHE A 224 -1.23 11.73 -13.39
CA PHE A 224 -0.80 12.74 -14.36
C PHE A 224 -0.60 12.16 -15.76
N TYR A 225 -0.99 12.93 -16.76
CA TYR A 225 -0.93 12.57 -18.17
C TYR A 225 -0.31 13.69 -19.00
N GLN A 226 0.29 13.30 -20.12
CA GLN A 226 0.75 14.19 -21.17
C GLN A 226 -0.08 13.97 -22.43
N GLN A 227 -0.64 15.04 -22.97
CA GLN A 227 -1.36 15.03 -24.23
C GLN A 227 -0.37 15.29 -25.38
N ILE A 228 -0.32 14.37 -26.35
CA ILE A 228 0.45 14.50 -27.59
C ILE A 228 -0.47 14.13 -28.74
N ASN A 229 -0.63 15.01 -29.73
CA ASN A 229 -1.51 14.79 -30.89
C ASN A 229 -2.94 14.37 -30.49
N SER A 230 -3.50 15.02 -29.48
CA SER A 230 -4.83 14.73 -28.92
C SER A 230 -4.98 13.40 -28.19
N LEU A 231 -3.91 12.61 -28.03
CA LEU A 231 -3.89 11.38 -27.26
C LEU A 231 -3.23 11.60 -25.89
N LEU A 232 -3.82 11.04 -24.84
CA LEU A 232 -3.30 11.11 -23.48
C LEU A 232 -2.39 9.92 -23.18
N TYR A 233 -1.18 10.22 -22.72
CA TYR A 233 -0.18 9.23 -22.34
C TYR A 233 0.11 9.36 -20.83
N PRO A 234 0.11 8.26 -20.07
CA PRO A 234 0.42 8.30 -18.64
C PRO A 234 1.86 8.74 -18.43
N LEU A 235 2.07 9.67 -17.50
CA LEU A 235 3.38 10.27 -17.27
C LEU A 235 4.21 9.39 -16.31
N LYS A 236 5.45 9.05 -16.73
CA LYS A 236 6.51 8.40 -15.93
C LYS A 236 6.04 7.34 -14.91
N ASN A 237 5.81 6.09 -15.31
CA ASN A 237 5.65 4.89 -14.45
C ASN A 237 4.83 5.03 -13.12
N GLY A 238 3.98 6.05 -12.99
CA GLY A 238 3.25 6.34 -11.76
C GLY A 238 4.06 6.97 -10.62
N GLU A 239 5.26 7.49 -10.87
CA GLU A 239 6.14 8.01 -9.81
C GLU A 239 5.55 9.20 -9.04
N PHE A 240 4.76 10.03 -9.72
CA PHE A 240 4.12 11.22 -9.17
C PHE A 240 2.62 11.04 -8.91
N ASN A 241 2.08 9.83 -9.14
CA ASN A 241 0.67 9.56 -8.94
C ASN A 241 0.40 9.31 -7.46
N ALA A 242 -0.64 9.95 -6.95
CA ALA A 242 -1.11 9.79 -5.58
C ALA A 242 -2.25 8.78 -5.52
N LEU A 243 -2.26 8.00 -4.44
CA LEU A 243 -3.39 7.19 -4.01
C LEU A 243 -3.35 7.14 -2.49
N GLN A 244 -4.45 7.54 -1.85
CA GLN A 244 -4.57 7.59 -0.39
C GLN A 244 -5.87 6.93 0.06
N ILE A 245 -5.86 6.36 1.27
CA ILE A 245 -7.07 6.02 2.02
C ILE A 245 -7.60 7.31 2.66
N LEU A 246 -8.78 7.77 2.23
CA LEU A 246 -9.41 8.97 2.77
C LEU A 246 -10.01 8.71 4.15
N GLU A 247 -10.76 7.62 4.27
CA GLU A 247 -11.57 7.31 5.45
C GLU A 247 -11.82 5.80 5.52
N ILE A 248 -12.18 5.30 6.71
CA ILE A 248 -12.66 3.94 6.92
C ILE A 248 -13.98 3.99 7.69
N GLY A 249 -15.05 3.45 7.11
CA GLY A 249 -16.39 3.38 7.73
C GLY A 249 -16.46 2.34 8.83
#